data_AF-A0A9X1WDT7-F1
#
_entry.id   AF-A0A9X1WDT7-F1
#
_cell.length_a   1.000
_cell.length_b   1.000
_cell.length_c   1.000
_cell.angle_alpha   90.00
_cell.angle_beta   90.00
_cell.angle_gamma   90.00
#
_symmetry.space_group_name_H-M   'P 1'
#
loop_
_entity.id
_entity.type
_entity.pdbx_description
1 polymer ?
#
loop_
_entity_poly.entity_id
_entity_poly.type
_entity_poly.pdbx_seq_one_letter_code
_entity_poly.pdbx_strand_id
1 'polypeptide(L)'
;MSDALMAVAFPAVMAVVLSMVFSQVTKAAARGDLPRSGAVGIRTRATKASDGAWAAGHEAAAPVARTVTLGVSVLAAVIIILSFIFEGAWVTALGVVPFVIVLVSIIPVVGTANRAARAAAAAEAAESAAQKRKKKRRR
;
A
#
# COMPACT_ATOMS: atom_id res chain seq x y z
N MET A 1 -0.28 31.15 15.17
CA MET A 1 -0.25 30.27 13.98
C MET A 1 -1.54 30.55 13.23
N SER A 2 -1.51 30.96 11.96
CA SER A 2 -2.72 31.38 11.24
C SER A 2 -3.66 30.20 10.96
N ASP A 3 -4.98 30.44 10.99
CA ASP A 3 -5.99 29.41 10.72
C ASP A 3 -5.79 28.73 9.34
N ALA A 4 -5.30 29.50 8.36
CA ALA A 4 -4.99 29.00 7.02
C ALA A 4 -3.83 27.98 7.02
N LEU A 5 -2.78 28.22 7.80
CA LEU A 5 -1.67 27.26 7.92
C LEU A 5 -2.14 25.96 8.56
N MET A 6 -3.00 26.03 9.58
CA MET A 6 -3.59 24.84 10.19
C MET A 6 -4.46 24.06 9.20
N ALA A 7 -5.26 24.77 8.39
CA ALA A 7 -6.11 24.17 7.37
C ALA A 7 -5.34 23.46 6.25
N VAL A 8 -4.11 23.88 5.95
CA VAL A 8 -3.21 23.22 4.98
C VAL A 8 -2.38 22.11 5.63
N ALA A 9 -1.71 22.44 6.74
CA ALA A 9 -0.72 21.56 7.35
C ALA A 9 -1.36 20.31 7.94
N PHE A 10 -2.53 20.43 8.59
CA PHE A 10 -3.20 19.29 9.21
C PHE A 10 -3.53 18.16 8.20
N PRO A 11 -4.28 18.39 7.11
CA PRO A 11 -4.58 17.32 6.16
C PRO A 11 -3.33 16.81 5.42
N ALA A 12 -2.38 17.69 5.09
CA ALA A 12 -1.14 17.30 4.42
C ALA A 12 -0.27 16.37 5.30
N VAL A 13 -0.07 16.72 6.57
CA VAL A 13 0.66 15.90 7.54
C VAL A 13 -0.08 14.59 7.80
N MET A 14 -1.41 14.63 7.97
CA MET A 14 -2.20 13.42 8.17
C MET A 14 -2.12 12.45 6.98
N ALA A 15 -2.08 12.95 5.75
CA ALA A 15 -1.86 12.12 4.57
C ALA A 15 -0.49 11.43 4.59
N VAL A 16 0.56 12.14 5.01
CA VAL A 16 1.91 11.56 5.17
C VAL A 16 1.88 10.45 6.21
N VAL A 17 1.33 10.71 7.40
CA VAL A 17 1.21 9.71 8.47
C VAL A 17 0.44 8.48 8.01
N LEU A 18 -0.71 8.66 7.36
CA LEU A 18 -1.52 7.56 6.84
C LEU A 18 -0.76 6.73 5.80
N SER A 19 -0.10 7.39 4.84
CA SER A 19 0.70 6.72 3.82
C SER A 19 1.86 5.91 4.42
N MET A 20 2.50 6.45 5.45
CA MET A 20 3.58 5.79 6.18
C MET A 20 3.06 4.55 6.90
N VAL A 21 1.93 4.64 7.59
CA VAL A 21 1.28 3.48 8.23
C VAL A 21 0.99 2.38 7.20
N PHE A 22 0.42 2.71 6.04
CA PHE A 22 0.17 1.74 4.97
C PHE A 22 1.45 1.10 4.45
N SER A 23 2.52 1.88 4.25
CA SER A 23 3.82 1.36 3.82
C SER A 23 4.42 0.40 4.85
N GLN A 24 4.37 0.75 6.13
CA GLN A 24 4.94 -0.08 7.20
C GLN A 24 4.14 -1.37 7.41
N VAL A 25 2.81 -1.30 7.39
CA VAL A 25 1.94 -2.47 7.41
C VAL A 25 2.25 -3.41 6.24
N THR A 26 2.38 -2.86 5.04
CA THR A 26 2.68 -3.66 3.84
C THR A 26 4.03 -4.35 3.97
N LYS A 27 5.06 -3.65 4.47
CA LYS A 27 6.39 -4.23 4.72
C LYS A 27 6.38 -5.28 5.83
N ALA A 28 5.64 -5.06 6.92
CA ALA A 28 5.53 -6.03 8.01
C ALA A 28 4.87 -7.32 7.52
N ALA A 29 3.83 -7.22 6.70
CA ALA A 29 3.21 -8.39 6.08
C ALA A 29 4.16 -9.10 5.09
N ALA A 30 4.97 -8.36 4.33
CA ALA A 30 5.97 -8.94 3.44
C ALA A 30 7.07 -9.71 4.20
N ARG A 31 7.47 -9.25 5.38
CA ARG A 31 8.46 -9.94 6.24
C ARG A 31 7.91 -11.14 7.00
N GLY A 32 6.60 -11.37 6.96
CA GLY A 32 5.93 -12.41 7.74
C GLY A 32 5.60 -12.01 9.18
N ASP A 33 5.80 -10.75 9.56
CA ASP A 33 5.47 -10.23 10.91
C ASP A 33 3.96 -10.19 11.15
N LEU A 34 3.16 -10.18 10.07
CA LEU A 34 1.70 -10.15 10.12
C LEU A 34 1.12 -11.47 9.57
N PRO A 35 0.41 -12.25 10.40
CA PRO A 35 -0.21 -13.47 9.96
C PRO A 35 -1.37 -13.18 9.01
N ARG A 36 -1.58 -14.07 8.03
CA ARG A 36 -2.71 -14.00 7.08
C ARG A 36 -4.08 -13.96 7.77
N SER A 37 -4.20 -14.57 8.95
CA SER A 37 -5.41 -14.58 9.77
C SER A 37 -5.67 -13.27 10.54
N GLY A 38 -4.70 -12.35 10.56
CA GLY A 38 -4.80 -11.08 11.28
C GLY A 38 -5.81 -10.08 10.69
N ALA A 39 -6.02 -8.97 11.39
CA ALA A 39 -6.95 -7.91 10.98
C ALA A 39 -6.35 -6.88 10.00
N VAL A 40 -5.02 -6.88 9.82
CA VAL A 40 -4.27 -5.78 9.19
C VAL A 40 -3.54 -6.27 7.93
N GLY A 41 -3.55 -5.46 6.85
CA GLY A 41 -2.90 -5.75 5.57
C GLY A 41 -3.82 -5.64 4.35
N ILE A 42 -3.31 -5.98 3.16
CA ILE A 42 -4.08 -5.98 1.91
C ILE A 42 -4.89 -7.28 1.85
N ARG A 43 -6.16 -7.23 2.25
CA ARG A 43 -7.01 -8.42 2.41
C ARG A 43 -7.99 -8.61 1.25
N THR A 44 -7.52 -9.20 0.16
CA THR A 44 -8.37 -9.56 -0.98
C THR A 44 -8.58 -11.07 -1.05
N ARG A 45 -9.46 -11.54 -1.95
CA ARG A 45 -9.59 -12.98 -2.23
C ARG A 45 -8.27 -13.60 -2.71
N ALA A 46 -7.44 -12.83 -3.43
CA ALA A 46 -6.16 -13.30 -3.96
C ALA A 46 -5.09 -13.43 -2.85
N THR A 47 -4.88 -12.37 -2.06
CA THR A 47 -3.83 -12.37 -1.01
C THR A 47 -4.16 -13.30 0.16
N LYS A 48 -5.42 -13.68 0.36
CA LYS A 48 -5.84 -14.63 1.41
C LYS A 48 -5.78 -16.10 0.98
N ALA A 49 -5.45 -16.41 -0.28
CA ALA A 49 -5.56 -17.77 -0.82
C ALA A 49 -4.64 -18.77 -0.09
N SER A 50 -3.39 -18.37 0.18
CA SER A 50 -2.38 -19.15 0.88
C SER A 50 -1.40 -18.23 1.59
N ASP A 51 -0.53 -18.78 2.44
CA ASP A 51 0.52 -17.98 3.10
C ASP A 51 1.56 -17.49 2.08
N GLY A 52 1.85 -18.28 1.03
CA GLY A 52 2.69 -17.84 -0.09
C GLY A 52 2.06 -16.71 -0.91
N ALA A 53 0.75 -16.79 -1.18
CA ALA A 53 0.02 -15.69 -1.83
C ALA A 53 -0.05 -14.42 -0.98
N TRP A 54 -0.10 -14.57 0.35
CA TRP A 54 -0.03 -13.46 1.29
C TRP A 54 1.33 -12.75 1.23
N ALA A 55 2.42 -13.49 1.37
CA ALA A 55 3.78 -12.94 1.33
C ALA A 55 4.08 -12.29 -0.03
N ALA A 56 3.87 -13.04 -1.13
CA ALA A 56 4.15 -12.55 -2.49
C ALA A 56 3.35 -11.28 -2.84
N GLY A 57 2.09 -11.21 -2.40
CA GLY A 57 1.27 -10.02 -2.58
C GLY A 57 1.83 -8.79 -1.88
N HIS A 58 2.26 -8.92 -0.63
CA HIS A 58 2.78 -7.81 0.15
C HIS A 58 4.21 -7.41 -0.27
N GLU A 59 5.05 -8.38 -0.63
CA GLU A 59 6.38 -8.12 -1.21
C GLU A 59 6.29 -7.27 -2.49
N ALA A 60 5.38 -7.63 -3.40
CA ALA A 60 5.17 -6.90 -4.64
C ALA A 60 4.58 -5.49 -4.42
N ALA A 61 3.76 -5.32 -3.38
CA ALA A 61 3.12 -4.04 -3.05
C ALA A 61 4.04 -3.09 -2.27
N ALA A 62 5.01 -3.62 -1.52
CA ALA A 62 5.92 -2.82 -0.69
C ALA A 62 6.68 -1.70 -1.44
N PRO A 63 7.30 -1.92 -2.62
CA PRO A 63 7.96 -0.84 -3.34
C PRO A 63 6.98 0.22 -3.83
N VAL A 64 5.77 -0.16 -4.26
CA VAL A 64 4.74 0.78 -4.70
C VAL A 64 4.29 1.66 -3.53
N ALA A 65 3.99 1.05 -2.38
CA ALA A 65 3.61 1.78 -1.17
C ALA A 65 4.72 2.73 -0.70
N ARG A 66 6.00 2.33 -0.84
CA ARG A 66 7.15 3.21 -0.54
C ARG A 66 7.21 4.41 -1.48
N THR A 67 7.07 4.20 -2.78
CA THR A 67 7.06 5.29 -3.78
C THR A 67 5.94 6.29 -3.51
N VAL A 68 4.75 5.80 -3.19
CA VAL A 68 3.60 6.64 -2.79
C VAL A 68 3.94 7.46 -1.56
N THR A 69 4.48 6.83 -0.51
CA THR A 69 4.82 7.52 0.75
C THR A 69 5.84 8.63 0.52
N LEU A 70 6.89 8.36 -0.28
CA LEU A 70 7.90 9.36 -0.62
C LEU A 70 7.30 10.51 -1.44
N GLY A 71 6.50 10.21 -2.47
CA GLY A 71 5.84 11.23 -3.30
C GLY A 71 4.89 12.11 -2.50
N VAL A 72 4.05 11.51 -1.64
CA VAL A 72 3.13 12.22 -0.74
C VAL A 72 3.89 13.09 0.25
N SER A 73 5.01 12.61 0.79
CA SER A 73 5.85 13.38 1.73
C SER A 73 6.46 14.61 1.08
N VAL A 74 7.03 14.46 -0.12
CA VAL A 74 7.61 15.58 -0.88
C VAL A 74 6.52 16.59 -1.25
N LEU A 75 5.38 16.11 -1.75
CA LEU A 75 4.27 16.98 -2.13
C LEU A 75 3.70 17.75 -0.94
N ALA A 76 3.49 17.08 0.20
CA ALA A 76 3.02 17.73 1.43
C ALA A 76 3.99 18.83 1.89
N ALA A 77 5.30 18.58 1.86
CA ALA A 77 6.30 19.58 2.20
C ALA A 77 6.24 20.80 1.26
N VAL A 78 6.13 20.58 -0.05
CA VAL A 78 6.00 21.66 -1.04
C VAL A 78 4.74 22.49 -0.80
N ILE A 79 3.58 21.85 -0.56
CA ILE A 79 2.31 22.56 -0.32
C ILE A 79 2.38 23.39 0.97
N ILE A 80 2.97 22.85 2.03
CA ILE A 80 3.18 23.59 3.28
C ILE A 80 4.09 24.81 3.04
N ILE A 81 5.19 24.66 2.30
CA ILE A 81 6.07 25.78 1.95
C ILE A 81 5.33 26.85 1.14
N LEU A 82 4.54 26.44 0.15
CA LEU A 82 3.72 27.36 -0.65
C LEU A 82 2.73 28.17 0.20
N SER A 83 2.20 27.57 1.28
CA SER A 83 1.28 28.26 2.20
C SER A 83 1.92 29.40 3.00
N PHE A 84 3.25 29.47 3.07
CA PHE A 84 3.97 30.61 3.66
C PHE A 84 4.23 31.74 2.66
N ILE A 85 4.13 31.46 1.35
CA ILE A 85 4.47 32.40 0.27
C ILE A 85 3.20 33.00 -0.32
N PHE A 86 2.14 32.21 -0.45
CA PHE A 86 0.90 32.58 -1.11
C PHE A 86 -0.27 32.52 -0.15
N GLU A 87 -1.18 33.48 -0.30
CA GLU A 87 -2.46 33.52 0.41
C GLU A 87 -3.62 33.26 -0.55
N GLY A 88 -4.72 32.72 -0.03
CA GLY A 88 -5.96 32.50 -0.78
C GLY A 88 -6.58 31.12 -0.56
N ALA A 89 -7.88 31.03 -0.84
CA ALA A 89 -8.66 29.81 -0.67
C ALA A 89 -8.13 28.63 -1.52
N TRP A 90 -7.54 28.92 -2.68
CA TRP A 90 -6.95 27.91 -3.56
C TRP A 90 -5.73 27.21 -2.91
N VAL A 91 -4.90 27.95 -2.15
CA VAL A 91 -3.75 27.40 -1.42
C VAL A 91 -4.25 26.47 -0.31
N THR A 92 -5.33 26.86 0.36
CA THR A 92 -5.96 26.03 1.40
C THR A 92 -6.50 24.73 0.82
N ALA A 93 -7.13 24.79 -0.36
CA ALA A 93 -7.64 23.60 -1.06
C ALA A 93 -6.53 22.61 -1.46
N LEU A 94 -5.29 23.08 -1.70
CA LEU A 94 -4.17 22.20 -1.99
C LEU A 94 -3.82 21.27 -0.81
N GLY A 95 -4.10 21.65 0.44
CA GLY A 95 -3.85 20.82 1.61
C GLY A 95 -4.51 19.43 1.57
N VAL A 96 -5.61 19.28 0.81
CA VAL A 96 -6.34 18.02 0.65
C VAL A 96 -5.74 17.12 -0.45
N VAL A 97 -4.95 17.68 -1.37
CA VAL A 97 -4.42 16.94 -2.53
C VAL A 97 -3.56 15.72 -2.14
N PRO A 98 -2.62 15.81 -1.17
CA PRO A 98 -1.86 14.64 -0.72
C PRO A 98 -2.77 13.50 -0.22
N PHE A 99 -3.88 13.84 0.44
CA PHE A 99 -4.84 12.85 0.94
C PHE A 99 -5.56 12.14 -0.21
N VAL A 100 -5.99 12.88 -1.23
CA VAL A 100 -6.61 12.30 -2.44
C VAL A 100 -5.64 11.35 -3.14
N ILE A 101 -4.35 11.72 -3.24
CA ILE A 101 -3.33 10.85 -3.83
C ILE A 101 -3.18 9.55 -3.04
N VAL A 102 -3.19 9.61 -1.69
CA VAL A 102 -3.16 8.40 -0.86
C VAL A 102 -4.35 7.49 -1.18
N LEU A 103 -5.56 8.04 -1.30
CA LEU A 103 -6.76 7.24 -1.65
C LEU A 103 -6.66 6.61 -3.04
N VAL A 104 -6.28 7.38 -4.05
CA VAL A 104 -6.14 6.88 -5.44
C VAL A 104 -5.03 5.84 -5.54
N SER A 105 -3.96 5.98 -4.75
CA SER A 105 -2.82 5.06 -4.74
C SER A 105 -3.17 3.65 -4.26
N ILE A 106 -4.30 3.47 -3.58
CA ILE A 106 -4.78 2.14 -3.16
C ILE A 106 -4.98 1.24 -4.38
N ILE A 107 -5.42 1.79 -5.52
CA ILE A 107 -5.71 1.03 -6.74
C ILE A 107 -4.45 0.29 -7.25
N PRO A 108 -3.33 0.97 -7.57
CA PRO A 108 -2.13 0.27 -8.02
C PRO A 108 -1.50 -0.62 -6.93
N VAL A 109 -1.57 -0.23 -5.65
CA VAL A 109 -1.04 -1.04 -4.53
C VAL A 109 -1.80 -2.37 -4.42
N VAL A 110 -3.14 -2.33 -4.44
CA VAL A 110 -3.98 -3.54 -4.41
C VAL A 110 -3.85 -4.34 -5.70
N GLY A 111 -3.76 -3.66 -6.86
CA GLY A 111 -3.59 -4.29 -8.16
C GLY A 111 -2.30 -5.10 -8.26
N THR A 112 -1.18 -4.53 -7.80
CA THR A 112 0.13 -5.20 -7.77
C THR A 112 0.15 -6.37 -6.79
N ALA A 113 -0.41 -6.19 -5.58
CA ALA A 113 -0.56 -7.27 -4.61
C ALA A 113 -1.38 -8.45 -5.18
N ASN A 114 -2.52 -8.15 -5.79
CA ASN A 114 -3.41 -9.17 -6.33
C ASN A 114 -2.79 -9.95 -7.49
N ARG A 115 -2.02 -9.29 -8.35
CA ARG A 115 -1.31 -9.95 -9.46
C ARG A 115 -0.27 -10.92 -8.93
N ALA A 116 0.56 -10.50 -7.98
CA ALA A 116 1.59 -11.36 -7.40
C ALA A 116 0.98 -12.53 -6.61
N ALA A 117 -0.04 -12.25 -5.79
CA ALA A 117 -0.74 -13.29 -5.02
C ALA A 117 -1.38 -14.37 -5.92
N ARG A 118 -1.99 -13.98 -7.05
CA ARG A 118 -2.53 -14.94 -8.01
C ARG A 118 -1.44 -15.78 -8.68
N ALA A 119 -0.29 -15.19 -9.00
CA ALA A 119 0.83 -15.92 -9.58
C ALA A 119 1.38 -16.97 -8.60
N ALA A 120 1.54 -16.61 -7.32
CA ALA A 120 1.97 -17.52 -6.27
C ALA A 120 0.98 -18.69 -6.09
N ALA A 121 -0.33 -18.39 -5.98
CA ALA A 121 -1.36 -19.43 -5.84
C ALA A 121 -1.40 -20.39 -7.05
N ALA A 122 -1.17 -19.88 -8.27
CA ALA A 122 -1.10 -20.71 -9.47
C ALA A 122 0.13 -21.64 -9.46
N ALA A 123 1.28 -21.15 -8.98
CA ALA A 123 2.49 -21.96 -8.85
C ALA A 123 2.32 -23.10 -7.83
N GLU A 124 1.74 -22.80 -6.66
CA GLU A 124 1.43 -23.80 -5.63
C GLU A 124 0.47 -24.89 -6.12
N ALA A 125 -0.55 -24.50 -6.89
CA ALA A 125 -1.50 -25.44 -7.49
C ALA A 125 -0.81 -26.36 -8.53
N ALA A 126 0.07 -25.80 -9.37
CA ALA A 126 0.83 -26.56 -10.36
C ALA A 126 1.77 -27.57 -9.70
N GLU A 127 2.47 -27.17 -8.63
CA GLU A 127 3.35 -28.06 -7.87
C GLU A 127 2.57 -29.21 -7.23
N SER A 128 1.44 -28.90 -6.59
CA SER A 128 0.53 -29.89 -5.99
C SER A 128 0.04 -30.91 -7.01
N ALA A 129 -0.27 -30.47 -8.24
CA ALA A 129 -0.69 -31.36 -9.33
C ALA A 129 0.47 -32.25 -9.83
N ALA A 130 1.68 -31.71 -9.95
CA ALA A 130 2.87 -32.46 -10.35
C ALA A 130 3.22 -33.56 -9.32
N GLN A 131 3.14 -33.24 -8.03
CA GLN A 131 3.37 -34.20 -6.95
C GLN A 131 2.34 -35.34 -6.97
N LYS A 132 1.05 -35.04 -7.17
CA LYS A 132 -0.01 -36.05 -7.33
C LYS A 132 0.25 -36.99 -8.51
N ARG A 133 0.67 -36.46 -9.67
CA ARG A 133 1.03 -37.26 -10.85
C ARG A 133 2.23 -38.18 -10.58
N LYS A 134 3.28 -37.69 -9.92
CA LYS A 134 4.46 -38.50 -9.55
C LYS A 134 4.10 -39.63 -8.59
N LYS A 135 3.23 -39.37 -7.60
CA LYS A 135 2.73 -40.39 -6.66
C LYS A 135 1.89 -41.47 -7.36
N LYS A 136 1.06 -41.09 -8.34
CA LYS A 136 0.27 -42.04 -9.15
C LYS A 136 1.15 -42.93 -10.02
N ARG A 137 2.24 -42.42 -10.60
CA ARG A 137 3.19 -43.20 -11.42
C ARG A 137 4.08 -44.16 -10.62
N ARG A 138 4.15 -44.00 -9.29
CA ARG A 138 4.92 -44.85 -8.37
C ARG A 138 4.07 -45.94 -7.69
N ARG A 139 2.76 -45.95 -7.96
CA ARG A 139 1.81 -46.99 -7.54
C ARG A 139 1.49 -47.85 -8.75
#